data_AF-A0A5K1AHN3-F1
#
_entry.id   AF-A0A5K1AHN3-F1
#
_cell.length_a   1.000
_cell.length_b   1.000
_cell.length_c   1.000
_cell.angle_alpha   90.00
_cell.angle_beta   90.00
_cell.angle_gamma   90.00
#
_symmetry.space_group_name_H-M   'P 1'
#
loop_
_entity.id
_entity.type
_entity.pdbx_description
1 polymer ?
#
loop_
_entity_poly.entity_id
_entity_poly.type
_entity_poly.pdbx_seq_one_letter_code
_entity_poly.pdbx_strand_id
1 'polypeptide(L)' 'ARCQKYYIEGEQKGTSEMFIDNLPGLPDNIRYDGNGHFWIALVAVGGSVLERPHVSDGRPRSP' A
#
# COMPACT_ATOMS: atom_id res chain seq x y z
N ALA A 1 1.28 -6.98 -0.76
CA ALA A 1 -0.11 -6.97 -1.26
C ALA A 1 -0.10 -7.14 -2.78
N ARG A 2 -1.22 -7.54 -3.39
CA ARG A 2 -1.27 -7.89 -4.81
C ARG A 2 -2.57 -7.46 -5.48
N CYS A 3 -2.53 -7.22 -6.80
CA CYS A 3 -3.70 -7.00 -7.63
C CYS A 3 -3.77 -8.07 -8.72
N GLN A 4 -4.95 -8.66 -8.92
CA GLN A 4 -5.21 -9.65 -9.95
C GLN A 4 -6.10 -9.04 -11.04
N LYS A 5 -5.92 -9.48 -12.28
CA LYS A 5 -6.82 -9.17 -13.38
C LYS A 5 -7.83 -10.29 -13.52
N TYR A 6 -9.11 -9.93 -13.55
CA TYR A 6 -10.20 -10.86 -13.77
C TYR A 6 -10.77 -10.68 -15.18
N TYR A 7 -10.87 -11.76 -15.93
CA TYR A 7 -11.38 -11.74 -17.30
C TYR A 7 -12.92 -11.88 -17.29
N ILE A 8 -13.62 -10.82 -17.67
CA ILE A 8 -15.10 -10.81 -17.75
C ILE A 8 -15.64 -11.31 -19.10
N GLU A 9 -14.81 -11.31 -20.14
CA GLU A 9 -15.13 -11.66 -21.53
C GLU A 9 -13.94 -12.34 -22.23
N GLY A 10 -14.17 -12.90 -23.41
CA GLY A 10 -13.16 -13.60 -24.22
C GLY A 10 -12.92 -15.06 -23.79
N GLU A 11 -11.92 -15.70 -24.38
CA GLU A 11 -11.60 -17.12 -24.15
C GLU A 11 -11.20 -17.44 -22.70
N GLN A 12 -10.64 -16.44 -22.00
CA GLN A 12 -10.24 -16.56 -20.60
C GLN A 12 -11.35 -16.15 -19.62
N LYS A 13 -12.59 -15.91 -20.10
CA LYS A 13 -13.70 -15.48 -19.25
C LYS A 13 -13.85 -16.37 -18.02
N GLY A 14 -13.96 -15.73 -16.86
CA GLY A 14 -14.12 -16.40 -15.57
C GLY A 14 -12.82 -16.73 -14.85
N THR A 15 -11.65 -16.52 -15.48
CA THR A 15 -10.35 -16.75 -14.84
C THR A 15 -9.74 -15.47 -14.27
N SER A 16 -8.77 -15.65 -13.38
CA SER A 16 -7.94 -14.59 -12.82
C SER A 16 -6.48 -14.84 -13.14
N GLU A 17 -5.73 -13.78 -13.40
CA GLU A 17 -4.28 -13.84 -13.54
C GLU A 17 -3.58 -12.83 -12.62
N MET A 18 -2.31 -13.07 -12.32
CA MET A 18 -1.52 -12.16 -11.51
C MET A 18 -1.17 -10.91 -12.32
N PHE A 19 -1.68 -9.73 -11.92
CA PHE A 19 -1.38 -8.48 -12.61
C PHE A 19 -0.12 -7.81 -12.03
N ILE A 20 -0.09 -7.63 -10.70
CA ILE A 20 1.10 -7.14 -9.98
C ILE A 20 1.11 -7.68 -8.55
N ASP A 21 2.29 -8.06 -8.07
CA ASP A 21 2.52 -8.54 -6.71
C ASP A 21 3.53 -7.66 -5.97
N ASN A 22 3.75 -7.92 -4.68
CA ASN A 22 4.72 -7.23 -3.83
C ASN A 22 4.54 -5.70 -3.79
N LEU A 23 3.30 -5.23 -3.83
CA LEU A 23 2.99 -3.81 -3.71
C LEU A 23 3.47 -3.27 -2.34
N PRO A 24 4.05 -2.04 -2.29
CA PRO A 24 4.63 -1.44 -1.08
C PRO A 24 3.58 -0.88 -0.10
N GLY A 25 2.30 -1.16 -0.34
CA GLY A 25 1.18 -0.74 0.50
C GLY A 25 -0.07 -1.54 0.17
N LEU A 26 -1.15 -1.27 0.89
CA LEU A 26 -2.44 -1.90 0.63
C LEU A 26 -3.19 -1.15 -0.48
N PRO A 27 -3.62 -1.84 -1.56
CA PRO A 27 -4.42 -1.20 -2.58
C PRO A 27 -5.79 -0.82 -2.02
N ASP A 28 -6.20 0.43 -2.25
CA ASP A 28 -7.51 0.95 -1.85
C ASP A 28 -8.38 1.30 -3.07
N ASN A 29 -7.78 1.92 -4.09
CA ASN A 29 -8.50 2.34 -5.30
C ASN A 29 -7.67 2.10 -6.57
N ILE A 30 -8.38 1.93 -7.71
CA ILE A 30 -7.79 1.76 -9.04
C ILE A 30 -8.53 2.62 -10.08
N ARG A 31 -7.79 3.26 -10.98
CA ARG A 31 -8.34 4.08 -12.06
C ARG A 31 -7.64 3.82 -13.39
N TYR A 32 -8.41 3.60 -14.45
CA TYR A 32 -7.91 3.52 -15.82
C TYR A 32 -7.64 4.92 -16.39
N ASP A 33 -6.52 5.12 -17.06
CA ASP A 33 -6.12 6.42 -17.63
C ASP A 33 -6.62 6.67 -19.06
N GLY A 34 -7.14 5.65 -19.74
CA GLY A 34 -7.57 5.73 -21.15
C GLY A 34 -6.55 5.22 -22.16
N ASN A 35 -5.28 5.05 -21.77
CA ASN A 35 -4.14 4.77 -22.64
C ASN A 35 -3.42 3.47 -22.27
N GLY A 36 -4.14 2.50 -21.70
CA GLY A 36 -3.58 1.20 -21.31
C GLY A 36 -2.92 1.17 -19.94
N HIS A 37 -2.97 2.25 -19.14
CA HIS A 37 -2.39 2.27 -17.80
C HIS A 37 -3.45 2.34 -16.70
N PHE A 38 -3.04 1.87 -15.52
CA PHE A 38 -3.85 1.91 -14.30
C PHE A 38 -3.09 2.63 -13.19
N TRP A 39 -3.74 3.59 -12.56
CA TRP A 39 -3.29 4.22 -11.33
C TRP A 39 -3.85 3.46 -10.14
N ILE A 40 -2.99 2.97 -9.25
CA ILE A 40 -3.40 2.24 -8.03
C ILE A 40 -3.00 3.10 -6.83
N ALA A 41 -4.00 3.53 -6.05
CA ALA A 41 -3.76 4.20 -4.78
C ALA A 41 -3.37 3.16 -3.73
N LEU A 42 -2.27 3.43 -3.02
CA LEU A 42 -1.76 2.57 -1.96
C LEU A 42 -1.83 3.27 -0.61
N VAL A 43 -2.41 2.60 0.37
CA VAL A 43 -2.33 2.99 1.78
C VAL A 43 -1.03 2.45 2.34
N ALA A 44 -0.20 3.34 2.88
CA ALA A 44 1.04 2.95 3.54
C ALA A 44 0.72 2.12 4.79
N VAL A 45 1.31 0.92 4.88
CA VAL A 45 1.24 0.10 6.09
C VAL A 45 2.40 0.51 6.97
N GLY A 46 2.19 1.56 7.77
CA GLY A 46 3.19 2.05 8.71
C GLY A 46 3.37 1.09 9.88
N GLY A 47 4.51 0.41 9.93
CA GLY A 47 5.02 -0.33 11.09
C GLY A 47 6.19 0.40 11.74
N SER A 48 5.89 1.45 12.50
CA SER A 48 6.52 1.81 13.77
C SER A 48 5.91 3.14 14.20
N VAL A 49 5.28 3.13 15.38
CA VAL A 49 5.13 4.34 16.19
C VAL A 49 6.50 5.02 16.15
N LEU A 50 6.54 6.25 15.63
CA LEU A 50 7.70 7.12 15.78
C LEU A 50 8.05 7.07 17.27
N GLU A 51 9.12 6.37 17.65
CA GLU A 51 9.58 6.41 19.03
C GLU A 51 9.82 7.88 19.31
N ARG A 52 8.95 8.45 20.16
CA ARG A 52 9.12 9.82 20.60
C ARG A 52 10.50 9.86 21.24
N PRO A 53 11.43 10.71 20.78
CA PRO A 53 12.70 10.85 21.47
C PRO A 53 12.38 11.17 22.94
N HIS A 54 12.89 10.34 23.84
CA HIS A 54 12.80 10.59 25.27
C HIS A 54 13.56 11.89 25.54
N VAL A 55 12.82 13.00 25.68
CA VAL A 55 13.39 14.25 26.19
C VAL A 55 13.54 14.06 27.68
N SER A 56 14.76 13.78 28.12
CA SER A 56 15.13 13.93 29.52
C SER A 56 14.99 15.42 29.88
N ASP A 57 13.94 15.76 30.63
CA ASP A 57 13.83 17.08 31.28
C ASP A 57 15.05 17.21 32.19
N GLY A 58 16.00 18.04 31.76
CA GLY A 58 17.30 18.26 32.40
C GLY A 58 17.18 19.05 33.69
N ARG A 59 16.29 18.66 34.60
CA ARG A 59 16.31 19.21 35.96
C ARG A 59 17.53 18.68 36.69
N PRO A 60 18.43 19.56 37.18
CA PRO A 60 19.46 19.11 38.10
C PRO A 60 18.79 18.49 39.32
N ARG A 61 19.26 17.30 39.71
CA ARG A 61 18.90 16.76 41.03
C ARG A 61 19.49 17.71 42.06
N SER A 62 18.62 18.36 42.83
CA SER A 62 19.02 19.14 44.01
C SER A 62 19.84 18.25 44.96
N PRO A 63 20.84 18.83 45.66
CA PRO A 63 21.80 18.09 46.48
C PRO A 63 21.16 17.34 47.65
#